data_AF-A0A101RTC9-F1
#
_entry.id   AF-A0A101RTC9-F1
#
_cell.length_a   1.000
_cell.length_b   1.000
_cell.length_c   1.000
_cell.angle_alpha   90.00
_cell.angle_beta   90.00
_cell.angle_gamma   90.00
#
_symmetry.space_group_name_H-M   'P 1'
#
loop_
_entity.id
_entity.type
_entity.pdbx_description
1 polymer ?
#
loop_
_entity_poly.entity_id
_entity_poly.type
_entity_poly.pdbx_seq_one_letter_code
_entity_poly.pdbx_strand_id
1 'polypeptide(L)'
;MTGSDDRRQDPPVNNGVMISGGTHYVGNQAVGHGAQAFSGSVAFQPQDAERTAELLAYVERLLEEHRAALADPDATSRELRRLREELDEAEPQPTVLRRALDRLNEFVQPVTPLVVAVGQLAQSVQGLPGL
;
A
#
# COMPACT_ATOMS: atom_id res chain seq x y z
N MET A 1 -31.65 37.01 48.35
CA MET A 1 -32.05 37.58 47.05
C MET A 1 -30.80 38.23 46.49
N THR A 2 -30.16 37.81 45.40
CA THR A 2 -30.60 37.25 44.10
C THR A 2 -29.39 36.61 43.39
N GLY A 3 -29.65 35.60 42.53
CA GLY A 3 -28.92 35.18 41.31
C GLY A 3 -27.38 35.22 41.27
N SER A 4 -26.68 34.20 40.78
CA SER A 4 -26.91 33.63 39.46
C SER A 4 -26.18 32.29 39.31
N ASP A 5 -26.86 31.37 38.64
CA ASP A 5 -26.40 30.06 38.18
C ASP A 5 -25.32 30.26 37.09
N ASP A 6 -24.04 30.46 37.45
CA ASP A 6 -22.93 30.53 36.49
C ASP A 6 -22.34 29.12 36.29
N ARG A 7 -23.19 28.18 35.84
CA ARG A 7 -22.69 26.99 35.15
C ARG A 7 -22.22 27.44 33.78
N ARG A 8 -20.99 27.95 33.72
CA ARG A 8 -20.25 28.09 32.47
C ARG A 8 -20.18 26.71 31.83
N GLN A 9 -21.07 26.48 30.87
CA GLN A 9 -20.92 25.37 29.95
C GLN A 9 -19.66 25.70 29.15
N ASP A 10 -18.59 24.96 29.39
CA ASP A 10 -17.39 25.05 28.55
C ASP A 10 -17.83 24.92 27.09
N PRO A 11 -17.33 25.77 26.18
CA PRO A 11 -17.72 25.72 24.79
C PRO A 11 -17.46 24.32 24.23
N PRO A 12 -18.31 23.80 23.34
CA PRO A 12 -18.11 22.47 22.77
C PRO A 12 -16.74 22.38 22.11
N VAL A 13 -15.89 21.51 22.65
CA VAL A 13 -14.53 21.32 22.16
C VAL A 13 -14.60 20.51 20.86
N ASN A 14 -14.14 21.10 19.75
CA ASN A 14 -14.03 20.40 18.49
C ASN A 14 -12.85 19.42 18.54
N ASN A 15 -13.15 18.13 18.55
CA ASN A 15 -12.17 17.04 18.48
C ASN A 15 -12.08 16.45 17.06
N GLY A 16 -12.49 17.20 16.04
CA GLY A 16 -12.49 16.76 14.65
C GLY A 16 -11.08 16.78 14.05
N VAL A 17 -10.80 15.80 13.20
CA VAL A 17 -9.62 15.80 12.32
C VAL A 17 -10.05 16.29 10.95
N MET A 18 -9.33 17.28 10.41
CA MET A 18 -9.52 17.78 9.05
C MET A 18 -8.33 17.33 8.20
N ILE A 19 -8.61 16.55 7.15
CA ILE A 19 -7.61 16.08 6.19
C ILE A 19 -8.05 16.61 4.83
N SER A 20 -7.19 17.39 4.17
CA SER A 20 -7.49 18.00 2.86
C SER A 20 -6.39 17.71 1.84
N GLY A 21 -6.80 17.14 0.68
CA GLY A 21 -6.05 17.04 -0.59
C GLY A 21 -5.00 15.93 -0.70
N GLY A 22 -5.12 15.02 -1.67
CA GLY A 22 -4.13 13.95 -1.99
C GLY A 22 -4.53 12.54 -1.52
N THR A 23 -3.67 11.53 -1.78
CA THR A 23 -3.82 10.17 -1.22
C THR A 23 -3.19 10.12 0.17
N HIS A 24 -4.00 9.90 1.21
CA HIS A 24 -3.53 9.86 2.60
C HIS A 24 -3.76 8.48 3.21
N TYR A 25 -2.70 7.90 3.76
CA TYR A 25 -2.77 6.69 4.58
C TYR A 25 -2.82 7.09 6.05
N VAL A 26 -4.02 7.05 6.61
CA VAL A 26 -4.26 7.42 8.00
C VAL A 26 -4.30 6.13 8.82
N GLY A 27 -3.36 5.98 9.76
CA GLY A 27 -3.35 4.86 10.71
C GLY A 27 -4.44 5.01 11.78
N ASN A 28 -4.32 4.25 12.88
CA ASN A 28 -5.30 4.32 13.96
C ASN A 28 -5.29 5.72 14.61
N GLN A 29 -6.39 6.44 14.43
CA GLN A 29 -6.60 7.76 15.03
C GLN A 29 -7.67 7.68 16.10
N ALA A 30 -7.39 8.30 17.24
CA ALA A 30 -8.34 8.48 18.31
C ALA A 30 -8.33 9.95 18.70
N VAL A 31 -9.49 10.60 18.66
CA VAL A 31 -9.63 12.04 18.88
C VAL A 31 -10.82 12.29 19.80
N GLY A 32 -10.59 13.04 20.88
CA GLY A 32 -11.58 13.26 21.94
C GLY A 32 -11.08 12.86 23.32
N HIS A 33 -11.77 13.33 24.35
CA HIS A 33 -11.46 12.98 25.73
C HIS A 33 -11.74 11.49 25.99
N GLY A 34 -10.72 10.75 26.43
CA GLY A 34 -10.79 9.30 26.63
C GLY A 34 -10.59 8.48 25.35
N ALA A 35 -10.24 9.09 24.22
CA ALA A 35 -10.02 8.38 22.98
C ALA A 35 -8.69 7.60 23.04
N GLN A 36 -8.75 6.30 22.77
CA GLN A 36 -7.58 5.43 22.70
C GLN A 36 -7.48 4.82 21.30
N ALA A 37 -6.30 4.93 20.69
CA ALA A 37 -5.97 4.23 19.46
C ALA A 37 -5.08 3.04 19.82
N PHE A 38 -5.55 1.84 19.53
CA PHE A 38 -4.75 0.62 19.71
C PHE A 38 -4.20 0.19 18.36
N SER A 39 -2.90 0.35 18.14
CA SER A 39 -2.23 -0.46 17.10
C SER A 39 -2.05 -1.85 17.67
N GLY A 40 -3.03 -2.73 17.41
CA GLY A 40 -2.77 -4.16 17.52
C GLY A 40 -1.56 -4.46 16.66
N SER A 41 -0.64 -5.29 17.17
CA SER A 41 0.36 -5.93 16.33
C SER A 41 -0.37 -6.48 15.12
N VAL A 42 -0.09 -5.95 13.92
CA VAL A 42 -0.54 -6.55 12.67
C VAL A 42 0.09 -7.93 12.66
N ALA A 43 -0.63 -8.91 13.19
CA ALA A 43 -0.28 -10.30 13.02
C ALA A 43 -0.54 -10.57 11.54
N PHE A 44 0.56 -10.57 10.78
CA PHE A 44 0.60 -10.85 9.35
C PHE A 44 -0.34 -11.99 9.01
N GLN A 45 -1.34 -11.70 8.16
CA GLN A 45 -2.33 -12.70 7.80
C GLN A 45 -1.87 -13.40 6.52
N PRO A 46 -2.17 -14.70 6.33
CA PRO A 46 -2.00 -15.41 5.05
C PRO A 46 -2.56 -14.62 3.84
N GLN A 47 -3.52 -13.74 4.12
CA GLN A 47 -4.12 -12.79 3.20
C GLN A 47 -3.11 -11.87 2.49
N ASP A 48 -1.99 -11.51 3.11
CA ASP A 48 -0.99 -10.61 2.50
C ASP A 48 -0.17 -11.32 1.40
N ALA A 49 0.14 -12.61 1.61
CA ALA A 49 0.80 -13.45 0.61
C ALA A 49 -0.15 -13.79 -0.55
N GLU A 50 -1.40 -14.16 -0.24
CA GLU A 50 -2.46 -14.38 -1.24
C GLU A 50 -2.69 -13.12 -2.09
N ARG A 51 -2.75 -11.95 -1.44
CA ARG A 51 -2.91 -10.67 -2.13
C ARG A 51 -1.75 -10.37 -3.06
N THR A 52 -0.52 -10.66 -2.64
CA THR A 52 0.68 -10.48 -3.47
C THR A 52 0.61 -11.38 -4.71
N ALA A 53 0.18 -12.63 -4.55
CA ALA A 53 0.00 -13.58 -5.66
C ALA A 53 -1.09 -13.13 -6.65
N GLU A 54 -2.23 -12.61 -6.16
CA GLU A 54 -3.28 -12.04 -7.00
C GLU A 54 -2.78 -10.84 -7.83
N LEU A 55 -2.00 -9.95 -7.21
CA LEU A 55 -1.43 -8.78 -7.87
C LEU A 55 -0.40 -9.18 -8.94
N LEU A 56 0.44 -10.19 -8.67
CA LEU A 56 1.35 -10.76 -9.67
C LEU A 56 0.58 -11.28 -10.89
N ALA A 57 -0.47 -12.09 -10.67
CA ALA A 57 -1.30 -12.60 -11.75
C ALA A 57 -2.04 -11.49 -12.51
N TYR A 58 -2.43 -10.41 -11.82
CA TYR A 58 -3.04 -9.25 -12.46
C TYR A 58 -2.04 -8.49 -13.34
N VAL A 59 -0.83 -8.24 -12.86
CA VAL A 59 0.25 -7.61 -13.63
C VAL A 59 0.57 -8.46 -14.86
N GLU A 60 0.70 -9.78 -14.72
CA GLU A 60 0.97 -10.69 -15.83
C GLU A 60 -0.09 -10.59 -16.94
N ARG A 61 -1.37 -10.57 -16.56
CA ARG A 61 -2.48 -10.39 -17.50
C ARG A 61 -2.43 -9.03 -18.21
N LEU A 62 -2.14 -7.95 -17.48
CA LEU A 62 -2.00 -6.61 -18.07
C LEU A 62 -0.80 -6.51 -19.00
N LEU A 63 0.31 -7.20 -18.71
CA LEU A 63 1.48 -7.24 -19.59
C LEU A 63 1.14 -7.91 -20.92
N GLU A 64 0.33 -8.97 -20.89
CA GLU A 64 -0.13 -9.63 -22.11
C GLU A 64 -1.11 -8.73 -22.90
N GLU A 65 -2.08 -8.12 -22.22
CA GLU A 65 -3.06 -7.20 -22.83
C GLU A 65 -2.39 -5.99 -23.50
N HIS A 66 -1.36 -5.43 -22.85
CA HIS A 66 -0.68 -4.23 -23.32
C HIS A 66 0.68 -4.50 -23.96
N ARG A 67 0.95 -5.74 -24.38
CA ARG A 67 2.24 -6.17 -24.91
C ARG A 67 2.74 -5.26 -26.04
N ALA A 68 1.87 -4.84 -26.95
CA ALA A 68 2.23 -3.99 -28.09
C ALA A 68 2.57 -2.53 -27.71
N ALA A 69 2.21 -2.08 -26.51
CA ALA A 69 2.47 -0.74 -26.01
C ALA A 69 3.77 -0.65 -25.19
N LEU A 70 4.39 -1.78 -24.85
CA LEU A 70 5.65 -1.83 -24.11
C LEU A 70 6.84 -1.63 -25.05
N ALA A 71 7.83 -0.86 -24.60
CA ALA A 71 9.06 -0.63 -25.35
C ALA A 71 9.90 -1.91 -25.51
N ASP A 72 9.96 -2.74 -24.47
CA ASP A 72 10.60 -4.06 -24.48
C ASP A 72 9.74 -5.06 -23.69
N PRO A 73 8.77 -5.72 -24.35
CA PRO A 73 7.86 -6.65 -23.68
C PRO A 73 8.58 -7.86 -23.10
N ASP A 74 9.62 -8.35 -23.78
CA ASP A 74 10.35 -9.54 -23.34
C ASP A 74 11.24 -9.25 -22.12
N ALA A 75 11.87 -8.08 -22.06
CA ALA A 75 12.58 -7.65 -20.85
C ALA A 75 11.64 -7.47 -19.67
N THR A 76 10.45 -6.90 -19.92
CA THR A 76 9.44 -6.68 -18.87
C THR A 76 8.94 -8.01 -18.29
N SER A 77 8.61 -8.99 -19.14
CA SER A 77 8.20 -10.33 -18.70
C SER A 77 9.32 -11.06 -17.95
N ARG A 78 10.58 -10.92 -18.39
CA ARG A 78 11.73 -11.50 -17.67
C ARG A 78 11.90 -10.91 -16.28
N GLU A 79 11.68 -9.60 -16.12
CA GLU A 79 11.81 -8.95 -14.82
C GLU A 79 10.66 -9.35 -13.87
N LEU A 80 9.44 -9.49 -14.38
CA LEU A 80 8.31 -10.03 -13.58
C LEU A 80 8.59 -11.46 -13.13
N ARG A 81 9.16 -12.29 -14.01
CA ARG A 81 9.54 -13.66 -13.67
C ARG A 81 10.58 -13.70 -12.55
N ARG A 82 11.62 -12.86 -12.63
CA ARG A 82 12.66 -12.75 -11.57
C ARG A 82 12.08 -12.32 -10.23
N LEU A 83 11.16 -11.35 -10.25
CA LEU A 83 10.48 -10.91 -9.03
C LEU A 83 9.73 -12.07 -8.37
N ARG A 84 9.03 -12.88 -9.18
CA ARG A 84 8.31 -14.07 -8.70
C ARG A 84 9.27 -15.15 -8.17
N GLU A 85 10.34 -15.44 -8.91
CA GLU A 85 11.40 -16.36 -8.48
C GLU A 85 11.95 -15.96 -7.10
N GLU A 86 12.26 -14.68 -6.88
CA GLU A 86 12.76 -14.17 -5.60
C GLU A 86 11.71 -14.23 -4.48
N LEU A 87 10.43 -14.00 -4.77
CA LEU A 87 9.34 -14.10 -3.79
C LEU A 87 9.05 -15.55 -3.37
N ASP A 88 9.36 -16.52 -4.23
CA ASP A 88 9.21 -17.94 -3.96
C ASP A 88 10.41 -18.53 -3.18
N GLU A 89 11.49 -17.77 -2.98
CA GLU A 89 12.65 -18.17 -2.17
C GLU A 89 12.27 -18.30 -0.68
N ALA A 90 12.97 -19.19 0.02
CA ALA A 90 12.77 -19.37 1.47
C ALA A 90 13.18 -18.12 2.27
N GLU A 91 14.16 -17.38 1.78
CA GLU A 91 14.65 -16.11 2.35
C GLU A 91 14.76 -15.05 1.25
N PRO A 92 13.65 -14.40 0.87
CA PRO A 92 13.65 -13.36 -0.15
C PRO A 92 14.53 -12.17 0.24
N GLN A 93 15.36 -11.69 -0.68
CA GLN A 93 16.27 -10.57 -0.45
C GLN A 93 15.57 -9.23 -0.73
N PRO A 94 15.39 -8.35 0.27
CA PRO A 94 14.65 -7.10 0.10
C PRO A 94 15.23 -6.16 -0.96
N THR A 95 16.57 -6.14 -1.07
CA THR A 95 17.27 -5.31 -2.05
C THR A 95 17.09 -5.81 -3.49
N VAL A 96 16.90 -7.11 -3.69
CA VAL A 96 16.63 -7.71 -5.00
C VAL A 96 15.21 -7.39 -5.43
N LEU A 97 14.23 -7.63 -4.54
CA LEU A 97 12.83 -7.31 -4.75
C LEU A 97 12.61 -5.84 -5.09
N ARG A 98 13.21 -4.93 -4.29
CA ARG A 98 13.13 -3.49 -4.55
C ARG A 98 13.69 -3.12 -5.93
N ARG A 99 14.87 -3.63 -6.29
CA ARG A 99 15.46 -3.37 -7.61
C ARG A 99 14.63 -3.90 -8.75
N ALA A 100 13.99 -5.06 -8.57
CA ALA A 100 13.11 -5.64 -9.58
C ALA A 100 11.82 -4.82 -9.75
N LEU A 101 11.22 -4.37 -8.65
CA LEU A 101 10.05 -3.48 -8.65
C LEU A 101 10.36 -2.12 -9.28
N ASP A 102 11.51 -1.51 -8.97
CA ASP A 102 11.94 -0.24 -9.54
C ASP A 102 12.09 -0.38 -11.08
N ARG A 103 12.76 -1.44 -11.55
CA ARG A 103 12.92 -1.72 -12.99
C ARG A 103 11.60 -2.02 -13.69
N LEU A 104 10.73 -2.81 -13.08
CA LEU A 104 9.39 -3.06 -13.61
C LEU A 104 8.63 -1.75 -13.78
N ASN A 105 8.68 -0.86 -12.79
CA ASN A 105 8.02 0.43 -12.85
C ASN A 105 8.56 1.32 -13.98
N GLU A 106 9.88 1.28 -14.26
CA GLU A 106 10.49 1.96 -15.40
C GLU A 106 9.98 1.41 -16.75
N PHE A 107 9.91 0.08 -16.89
CA PHE A 107 9.49 -0.56 -18.15
C PHE A 107 8.02 -0.34 -18.49
N VAL A 108 7.16 -0.21 -17.48
CA VAL A 108 5.72 -0.08 -17.69
C VAL A 108 5.21 1.37 -17.76
N GLN A 109 6.10 2.38 -17.62
CA GLN A 109 5.74 3.81 -17.68
C GLN A 109 4.77 4.20 -18.82
N PRO A 110 4.89 3.67 -20.05
CA PRO A 110 3.97 4.02 -21.15
C PRO A 110 2.52 3.57 -20.93
N VAL A 111 2.26 2.67 -19.98
CA VAL A 111 0.96 2.02 -19.77
C VAL A 111 0.47 2.28 -18.36
N THR A 112 -0.37 3.30 -18.19
CA THR A 112 -0.88 3.73 -16.88
C THR A 112 -1.50 2.61 -16.04
N PRO A 113 -2.34 1.70 -16.58
CA PRO A 113 -2.87 0.57 -15.80
C PRO A 113 -1.79 -0.32 -15.19
N LEU A 114 -0.68 -0.55 -15.92
CA LEU A 114 0.44 -1.34 -15.42
C LEU A 114 1.22 -0.60 -14.32
N VAL A 115 1.46 0.71 -14.48
CA VAL A 115 2.11 1.52 -13.43
C VAL A 115 1.34 1.43 -12.11
N VAL A 116 0.01 1.52 -12.17
CA VAL A 116 -0.84 1.40 -10.98
C VAL A 116 -0.75 0.00 -10.37
N ALA A 117 -0.86 -1.06 -11.18
CA ALA A 117 -0.79 -2.44 -10.70
C ALA A 117 0.57 -2.77 -10.08
N VAL A 118 1.68 -2.33 -10.69
CA VAL A 118 3.04 -2.50 -10.14
C VAL A 118 3.21 -1.71 -8.84
N GLY A 119 2.63 -0.52 -8.73
CA GLY A 119 2.63 0.25 -7.48
C GLY A 119 1.89 -0.45 -6.33
N GLN A 120 0.74 -1.08 -6.63
CA GLN A 120 0.00 -1.89 -5.66
C GLN A 120 0.78 -3.15 -5.26
N LEU A 121 1.44 -3.81 -6.23
CA LEU A 121 2.31 -4.95 -5.97
C LEU A 121 3.47 -4.56 -5.04
N ALA A 122 4.13 -3.41 -5.30
CA ALA A 122 5.21 -2.94 -4.45
C ALA A 122 4.76 -2.67 -3.00
N GLN A 123 3.57 -2.14 -2.80
CA GLN A 123 2.97 -1.94 -1.47
C GLN A 123 2.70 -3.29 -0.78
N SER A 124 2.17 -4.27 -1.52
CA SER A 124 1.89 -5.61 -1.00
C SER A 124 3.18 -6.33 -0.58
N VAL A 125 4.23 -6.26 -1.41
CA VAL A 125 5.54 -6.86 -1.10
C VAL A 125 6.16 -6.24 0.15
N GLN A 126 6.09 -4.91 0.33
CA GLN A 126 6.58 -4.25 1.54
C GLN A 126 5.83 -4.67 2.82
N GLY A 127 4.63 -5.23 2.68
CA GLY A 127 3.84 -5.77 3.78
C GLY A 127 4.16 -7.23 4.12
N LEU A 128 5.06 -7.90 3.39
CA LEU A 128 5.41 -9.30 3.68
C LEU A 128 6.37 -9.40 4.88
N PRO A 129 6.18 -10.40 5.75
CA PRO A 129 7.06 -10.62 6.89
C PRO A 129 8.46 -11.05 6.42
N GLY A 130 9.50 -10.41 6.96
CA GLY A 130 10.90 -10.71 6.64
C GLY A 130 11.55 -9.79 5.60
N LEU A 131 10.82 -8.77 5.12
CA LEU A 131 11.33 -7.76 4.18
C LEU A 131 11.61 -6.38 4.80
#